data_AF-A0A6P7GRY7-F1
#
_entry.id   AF-A0A6P7GRY7-F1
#
_cell.length_a   1.000
_cell.length_b   1.000
_cell.length_c   1.000
_cell.angle_alpha   90.00
_cell.angle_beta   90.00
_cell.angle_gamma   90.00
#
_symmetry.space_group_name_H-M   'P 1'
#
loop_
_entity.id
_entity.type
_entity.pdbx_description
1 polymer ?
#
loop_
_entity_poly.entity_id
_entity_poly.type
_entity_poly.pdbx_seq_one_letter_code
_entity_poly.pdbx_strand_id
1 'polypeptide(L)'
;SDTGFLDDGLLLFESRKTGDYHEEITSEVFEQSFKRILPKLDPGSVVVMDNAPYYSRRLEQLPTTAWRKGRIQEWLTEKGIAYEESMLKIQLLDIARLRKMEYLKYAVDETAKDYGVKVLRLPPYHCELNPIELIWAQVKGEVARNNKTYELNEVKELLIQAILHVTPEKWAKCIDHIVCGNLTFIWKF
;
A
#
# COMPACT_ATOMS: atom_id res chain seq x y z
N SER A 1 6.08 13.55 -2.82
CA SER A 1 6.91 14.64 -2.27
C SER A 1 8.22 14.67 -3.02
N ASP A 2 8.71 15.85 -3.37
CA ASP A 2 10.07 16.11 -3.87
C ASP A 2 11.03 16.49 -2.72
N THR A 3 10.53 16.65 -1.50
CA THR A 3 11.30 17.04 -0.31
C THR A 3 11.99 15.88 0.42
N GLY A 4 11.96 14.66 -0.14
CA GLY A 4 12.56 13.47 0.46
C GLY A 4 11.64 12.71 1.43
N PHE A 5 12.24 12.04 2.42
CA PHE A 5 11.50 11.30 3.44
C PHE A 5 10.75 12.24 4.39
N LEU A 6 9.57 11.81 4.84
CA LEU A 6 8.83 12.51 5.89
C LEU A 6 9.50 12.31 7.24
N ASP A 7 9.56 13.37 8.05
CA ASP A 7 9.95 13.27 9.45
C ASP A 7 9.04 12.27 10.20
N ASP A 8 9.64 11.38 10.99
CA ASP A 8 9.01 10.20 11.62
C ASP A 8 8.25 9.25 10.67
N GLY A 9 8.48 9.35 9.36
CA GLY A 9 7.88 8.46 8.36
C GLY A 9 8.52 7.07 8.34
N LEU A 10 9.68 6.91 8.98
CA LEU A 10 10.40 5.64 9.06
C LEU A 10 9.77 4.72 10.11
N LEU A 11 9.15 3.64 9.65
CA LEU A 11 8.77 2.51 10.50
C LEU A 11 9.90 1.48 10.52
N LEU A 12 10.66 1.46 11.61
CA LEU A 12 11.78 0.54 11.82
C LEU A 12 11.53 -0.38 13.00
N PHE A 13 11.64 -1.69 12.79
CA PHE A 13 11.56 -2.70 13.83
C PHE A 13 12.52 -3.85 13.53
N GLU A 14 12.97 -4.52 14.58
CA GLU A 14 13.78 -5.73 14.49
C GLU A 14 12.84 -6.94 14.48
N SER A 15 13.00 -7.82 13.49
CA SER A 15 12.17 -9.01 13.43
C SER A 15 12.54 -9.98 14.55
N ARG A 16 11.54 -10.52 15.25
CA ARG A 16 11.75 -11.51 16.32
C ARG A 16 11.68 -12.93 15.80
N LYS A 17 11.39 -13.10 14.51
CA LYS A 17 11.28 -14.39 13.83
C LYS A 17 12.36 -14.49 12.76
N THR A 18 12.83 -15.70 12.52
CA THR A 18 13.83 -16.00 11.46
C THR A 18 13.19 -16.26 10.09
N GLY A 19 11.87 -16.12 9.98
CA GLY A 19 11.07 -16.40 8.79
C GLY A 19 10.70 -15.15 7.98
N ASP A 20 9.64 -15.25 7.18
CA ASP A 20 9.13 -14.16 6.36
C ASP A 20 8.62 -12.99 7.23
N TYR A 21 9.12 -11.78 6.96
CA TYR A 21 8.74 -10.55 7.68
C TYR A 21 7.25 -10.21 7.54
N HIS A 22 6.56 -10.79 6.55
CA HIS A 22 5.12 -10.66 6.38
C HIS A 22 4.30 -11.17 7.58
N GLU A 23 4.88 -11.96 8.48
CA GLU A 23 4.19 -12.38 9.72
C GLU A 23 4.10 -11.27 10.78
N GLU A 24 4.95 -10.25 10.71
CA GLU A 24 5.03 -9.18 11.71
C GLU A 24 4.51 -7.83 11.18
N ILE A 25 4.57 -7.60 9.87
CA ILE A 25 3.88 -6.46 9.23
C ILE A 25 2.42 -6.84 8.93
N THR A 26 1.56 -6.57 9.91
CA THR A 26 0.10 -6.75 9.74
C THR A 26 -0.57 -5.49 9.20
N SER A 27 -1.83 -5.61 8.79
CA SER A 27 -2.63 -4.45 8.35
C SER A 27 -2.76 -3.42 9.47
N GLU A 28 -2.90 -3.87 10.72
CA GLU A 28 -3.06 -3.02 11.89
C GLU A 28 -1.78 -2.22 12.18
N VAL A 29 -0.61 -2.86 12.11
CA VAL A 29 0.69 -2.18 12.30
C VAL A 29 0.87 -1.09 11.24
N PHE A 30 0.59 -1.44 9.98
CA PHE A 30 0.69 -0.48 8.88
C PHE A 30 -0.29 0.69 9.07
N GLU A 31 -1.56 0.42 9.36
CA GLU A 31 -2.57 1.46 9.52
C GLU A 31 -2.27 2.43 10.66
N GLN A 32 -1.69 1.95 11.77
CA GLN A 32 -1.25 2.82 12.85
C GLN A 32 -0.09 3.72 12.42
N SER A 33 0.88 3.18 11.69
CA SER A 33 1.97 3.98 11.10
C SER A 33 1.42 4.99 10.09
N PHE A 34 0.48 4.57 9.24
CA PHE A 34 -0.14 5.40 8.23
C PHE A 34 -0.91 6.58 8.84
N LYS A 35 -1.68 6.34 9.90
CA LYS A 35 -2.37 7.41 10.67
C LYS A 35 -1.41 8.43 11.27
N ARG A 36 -0.18 8.05 11.62
CA ARG A 36 0.82 8.98 12.16
C ARG A 36 1.42 9.89 11.09
N ILE A 37 1.49 9.42 9.84
CA ILE A 37 2.08 10.21 8.74
C ILE A 37 1.05 11.09 8.03
N LEU A 38 -0.23 10.69 7.98
CA LEU A 38 -1.28 11.43 7.28
C LEU A 38 -1.38 12.92 7.68
N PRO A 39 -1.33 13.31 8.97
CA PRO A 39 -1.37 14.72 9.37
C PRO A 39 -0.16 15.54 8.90
N LYS A 40 0.93 14.89 8.50
CA LYS A 40 2.17 15.52 8.03
C LYS A 40 2.20 15.74 6.51
N LEU A 41 1.20 15.21 5.80
CA LEU A 41 1.07 15.39 4.37
C LEU A 41 0.34 16.70 4.06
N ASP A 42 0.76 17.37 2.99
CA ASP A 42 0.06 18.54 2.50
C ASP A 42 -1.35 18.16 2.01
N PRO A 43 -2.37 19.03 2.20
CA PRO A 43 -3.71 18.80 1.68
C PRO A 43 -3.71 18.52 0.17
N GLY A 44 -4.46 17.50 -0.26
CA GLY A 44 -4.51 17.09 -1.67
C GLY A 44 -3.35 16.19 -2.13
N SER A 45 -2.46 15.79 -1.20
CA SER A 45 -1.43 14.80 -1.46
C SER A 45 -1.99 13.48 -2.00
N VAL A 46 -1.19 12.85 -2.88
CA VAL A 46 -1.45 11.49 -3.35
C VAL A 46 -0.38 10.56 -2.78
N VAL A 47 -0.82 9.52 -2.06
CA VAL A 47 0.04 8.44 -1.59
C VAL A 47 0.00 7.32 -2.62
N VAL A 48 1.17 6.97 -3.16
CA VAL A 48 1.31 5.84 -4.08
C VAL A 48 1.75 4.61 -3.30
N MET A 49 1.07 3.48 -3.52
CA MET A 49 1.29 2.23 -2.80
C MET A 49 1.39 1.05 -3.78
N ASP A 50 2.20 0.05 -3.44
CA ASP A 50 2.15 -1.24 -4.13
C ASP A 50 0.91 -2.06 -3.69
N ASN A 51 0.85 -3.34 -4.08
CA ASN A 51 -0.28 -4.22 -3.81
C ASN A 51 -0.03 -5.21 -2.66
N ALA A 52 0.81 -4.88 -1.69
CA ALA A 52 1.05 -5.75 -0.55
C ALA A 52 -0.28 -6.09 0.17
N PRO A 53 -0.46 -7.35 0.63
CA PRO A 53 -1.73 -7.79 1.21
C PRO A 53 -2.21 -6.95 2.40
N TYR A 54 -1.27 -6.48 3.23
CA TYR A 54 -1.56 -5.68 4.42
C TYR A 54 -2.08 -4.27 4.12
N TYR A 55 -1.99 -3.78 2.88
CA TYR A 55 -2.66 -2.54 2.45
C TYR A 55 -4.12 -2.75 2.07
N SER A 56 -4.55 -4.00 1.93
CA SER A 56 -5.82 -4.36 1.27
C SER A 56 -6.86 -4.90 2.24
N ARG A 57 -6.75 -4.58 3.53
CA ARG A 57 -7.76 -4.94 4.52
C ARG A 57 -9.08 -4.24 4.19
N ARG A 58 -10.10 -5.04 3.89
CA ARG A 58 -11.46 -4.55 3.61
C ARG A 58 -12.19 -4.26 4.91
N LEU A 59 -12.97 -3.17 4.91
CA LEU A 59 -13.83 -2.82 6.04
C LEU A 59 -15.09 -3.70 6.11
N GLU A 60 -15.51 -4.24 4.97
CA GLU A 60 -16.62 -5.18 4.89
C GLU A 60 -16.31 -6.37 4.00
N GLN A 61 -16.98 -7.48 4.27
CA GLN A 61 -16.91 -8.64 3.39
C GLN A 61 -17.94 -8.49 2.27
N LEU A 62 -17.51 -8.77 1.05
CA LEU A 62 -18.37 -8.78 -0.13
C LEU A 62 -18.79 -10.20 -0.48
N PRO A 63 -19.97 -10.39 -1.09
CA PRO A 63 -20.39 -11.68 -1.60
C PRO A 63 -19.33 -12.33 -2.50
N THR A 64 -19.00 -13.59 -2.22
CA THR A 64 -18.11 -14.41 -3.04
C THR A 64 -18.76 -15.71 -3.44
N THR A 65 -18.16 -16.42 -4.40
CA THR A 65 -18.62 -17.76 -4.81
C THR A 65 -18.61 -18.78 -3.66
N ALA A 66 -17.87 -18.54 -2.57
CA ALA A 66 -17.87 -19.38 -1.38
C ALA A 66 -19.11 -19.18 -0.48
N TRP A 67 -19.82 -18.05 -0.57
CA TRP A 67 -20.97 -17.77 0.27
C TRP A 67 -22.17 -18.66 -0.08
N ARG A 68 -22.98 -19.01 0.91
CA ARG A 68 -24.28 -19.67 0.68
C ARG A 68 -25.28 -18.67 0.09
N LYS A 69 -26.28 -19.16 -0.67
CA LYS A 69 -27.32 -18.31 -1.29
C LYS A 69 -27.98 -17.37 -0.26
N GLY A 70 -28.43 -17.91 0.87
CA GLY A 70 -29.07 -17.13 1.94
C GLY A 70 -28.21 -15.96 2.45
N ARG A 71 -26.91 -16.19 2.67
CA ARG A 71 -25.98 -15.13 3.11
C ARG A 71 -25.84 -13.99 2.07
N ILE A 72 -25.91 -14.32 0.78
CA ILE A 72 -25.87 -13.31 -0.28
C ILE A 72 -27.17 -12.48 -0.28
N GLN A 73 -28.32 -13.14 -0.05
CA GLN A 73 -29.63 -12.49 0.08
C GLN A 73 -29.70 -11.57 1.30
N GLU A 74 -29.18 -12.02 2.45
CA GLU A 74 -29.03 -11.21 3.66
C GLU A 74 -28.22 -9.95 3.37
N TRP A 75 -27.05 -10.09 2.74
CA TRP A 75 -26.21 -8.94 2.40
C TRP A 75 -26.90 -7.97 1.43
N LEU A 76 -27.59 -8.48 0.39
CA LEU A 76 -28.35 -7.62 -0.53
C LEU A 76 -29.47 -6.87 0.21
N THR A 77 -30.16 -7.53 1.15
CA THR A 77 -31.20 -6.93 1.99
C THR A 77 -30.63 -5.85 2.92
N GLU A 78 -29.51 -6.12 3.59
CA GLU A 78 -28.81 -5.15 4.45
C GLU A 78 -28.39 -3.89 3.68
N LYS A 79 -28.04 -4.04 2.40
CA LYS A 79 -27.70 -2.92 1.51
C LYS A 79 -28.92 -2.27 0.83
N GLY A 80 -30.13 -2.78 1.04
CA GLY A 80 -31.34 -2.29 0.38
C GLY A 80 -31.36 -2.53 -1.14
N ILE A 81 -30.65 -3.55 -1.62
CA ILE A 81 -30.57 -3.90 -3.05
C ILE A 81 -31.68 -4.90 -3.36
N ALA A 82 -32.57 -4.56 -4.29
CA ALA A 82 -33.67 -5.43 -4.70
C ALA A 82 -33.16 -6.70 -5.42
N TYR A 83 -33.78 -7.84 -5.11
CA TYR A 83 -33.59 -9.12 -5.80
C TYR A 83 -34.88 -9.96 -5.67
N GLU A 84 -35.02 -10.99 -6.51
CA GLU A 84 -36.13 -11.96 -6.39
C GLU A 84 -35.68 -13.20 -5.61
N GLU A 85 -36.51 -13.71 -4.71
CA GLU A 85 -36.16 -14.86 -3.86
C GLU A 85 -35.87 -16.14 -4.66
N SER A 86 -36.49 -16.27 -5.84
CA SER A 86 -36.31 -17.38 -6.79
C SER A 86 -34.95 -17.38 -7.48
N MET A 87 -34.23 -16.24 -7.53
CA MET A 87 -32.98 -16.09 -8.27
C MET A 87 -31.94 -17.13 -7.86
N LEU A 88 -31.20 -17.61 -8.85
CA LEU A 88 -30.07 -18.50 -8.64
C LEU A 88 -28.93 -17.75 -7.94
N LYS A 89 -28.08 -18.51 -7.23
CA LYS A 89 -26.89 -17.96 -6.54
C LYS A 89 -26.02 -17.10 -7.47
N ILE A 90 -25.87 -17.51 -8.74
CA ILE A 90 -25.04 -16.78 -9.70
C ILE A 90 -25.65 -15.42 -10.06
N GLN A 91 -26.97 -15.34 -10.23
CA GLN A 91 -27.68 -14.09 -10.53
C GLN A 91 -27.56 -13.10 -9.36
N LEU A 92 -27.68 -13.58 -8.12
CA LEU A 92 -27.47 -12.75 -6.93
C LEU A 92 -26.02 -12.24 -6.83
N LEU A 93 -25.03 -13.07 -7.19
CA LEU A 93 -23.63 -12.65 -7.25
C LEU A 93 -23.41 -11.58 -8.33
N ASP A 94 -24.08 -11.68 -9.47
CA ASP A 94 -23.95 -10.68 -10.54
C ASP A 94 -24.54 -9.33 -10.11
N ILE A 95 -25.67 -9.32 -9.41
CA ILE A 95 -26.21 -8.09 -8.78
C ILE A 95 -25.18 -7.48 -7.82
N ALA A 96 -24.60 -8.28 -6.92
CA ALA A 96 -23.58 -7.80 -5.99
C ALA A 96 -22.32 -7.29 -6.70
N ARG A 97 -21.90 -7.92 -7.81
CA ARG A 97 -20.75 -7.51 -8.63
C ARG A 97 -20.96 -6.16 -9.30
N LEU A 98 -22.16 -5.89 -9.81
CA LEU A 98 -22.50 -4.61 -10.43
C LEU A 98 -22.36 -3.44 -9.43
N ARG A 99 -22.56 -3.71 -8.14
CA ARG A 99 -22.43 -2.74 -7.05
C ARG A 99 -21.10 -2.83 -6.29
N LYS A 100 -20.17 -3.67 -6.76
CA LYS A 100 -18.93 -3.98 -6.02
C LYS A 100 -18.16 -2.73 -5.60
N MET A 101 -18.03 -1.76 -6.49
CA MET A 101 -17.22 -0.55 -6.23
C MET A 101 -17.85 0.37 -5.18
N GLU A 102 -19.16 0.29 -4.95
CA GLU A 102 -19.87 1.08 -3.93
C GLU A 102 -19.53 0.60 -2.51
N TYR A 103 -19.25 -0.70 -2.37
CA TYR A 103 -19.02 -1.38 -1.09
C TYR A 103 -17.57 -1.86 -0.92
N LEU A 104 -16.75 -1.77 -1.97
CA LEU A 104 -15.33 -2.11 -1.89
C LEU A 104 -14.57 -0.98 -1.20
N LYS A 105 -14.57 -1.03 0.13
CA LYS A 105 -13.87 -0.07 0.98
C LYS A 105 -12.69 -0.72 1.68
N TYR A 106 -11.53 -0.10 1.54
CA TYR A 106 -10.31 -0.48 2.23
C TYR A 106 -10.06 0.47 3.39
N ALA A 107 -9.55 -0.08 4.51
CA ALA A 107 -9.31 0.71 5.71
C ALA A 107 -8.33 1.86 5.49
N VAL A 108 -7.28 1.60 4.71
CA VAL A 108 -6.24 2.58 4.35
C VAL A 108 -6.84 3.72 3.53
N ASP A 109 -7.63 3.38 2.50
CA ASP A 109 -8.25 4.35 1.59
C ASP A 109 -9.25 5.26 2.32
N GLU A 110 -10.13 4.70 3.17
CA GLU A 110 -11.07 5.51 3.95
C GLU A 110 -10.34 6.37 5.00
N THR A 111 -9.30 5.83 5.65
CA THR A 111 -8.49 6.62 6.59
C THR A 111 -7.79 7.78 5.88
N ALA A 112 -7.21 7.58 4.69
CA ALA A 112 -6.58 8.66 3.94
C ALA A 112 -7.59 9.75 3.55
N LYS A 113 -8.80 9.34 3.16
CA LYS A 113 -9.88 10.24 2.75
C LYS A 113 -10.28 11.20 3.88
N ASP A 114 -10.29 10.75 5.13
CA ASP A 114 -10.58 11.60 6.30
C ASP A 114 -9.57 12.76 6.45
N TYR A 115 -8.36 12.64 5.88
CA TYR A 115 -7.32 13.68 5.85
C TYR A 115 -7.25 14.41 4.51
N GLY A 116 -8.19 14.17 3.58
CA GLY A 116 -8.15 14.76 2.24
C GLY A 116 -7.00 14.24 1.37
N VAL A 117 -6.45 13.08 1.69
CA VAL A 117 -5.36 12.41 0.97
C VAL A 117 -5.93 11.34 0.06
N LYS A 118 -5.43 11.24 -1.17
CA LYS A 118 -5.83 10.19 -2.11
C LYS A 118 -4.81 9.06 -2.12
N VAL A 119 -5.29 7.81 -2.12
CA VAL A 119 -4.44 6.64 -2.32
C VAL A 119 -4.48 6.21 -3.79
N LEU A 120 -3.31 5.95 -4.37
CA LEU A 120 -3.15 5.39 -5.71
C LEU A 120 -2.37 4.08 -5.61
N ARG A 121 -2.94 3.00 -6.15
CA ARG A 121 -2.30 1.68 -6.16
C ARG A 121 -1.64 1.44 -7.52
N LEU A 122 -0.40 0.99 -7.50
CA LEU A 122 0.32 0.62 -8.71
C LEU A 122 -0.30 -0.62 -9.36
N PRO A 123 -0.12 -0.82 -10.68
CA PRO A 123 -0.45 -2.09 -11.33
C PRO A 123 0.28 -3.27 -10.66
N PRO A 124 -0.38 -4.44 -10.53
CA PRO A 124 0.27 -5.63 -9.98
C PRO A 124 1.53 -6.01 -10.75
N TYR A 125 2.58 -6.44 -10.05
CA TYR A 125 3.87 -6.88 -10.62
C TYR A 125 4.71 -5.79 -11.31
N HIS A 126 4.39 -4.51 -11.10
CA HIS A 126 5.13 -3.39 -11.66
C HIS A 126 5.89 -2.60 -10.57
N CYS A 127 6.77 -3.27 -9.82
CA CYS A 127 7.56 -2.63 -8.77
C CYS A 127 8.58 -1.62 -9.31
N GLU A 128 8.97 -1.75 -10.57
CA GLU A 128 9.79 -0.78 -11.30
C GLU A 128 9.12 0.59 -11.47
N LEU A 129 7.81 0.70 -11.19
CA LEU A 129 7.08 1.96 -11.17
C LEU A 129 7.04 2.61 -9.79
N ASN A 130 7.62 1.96 -8.77
CA ASN A 130 7.63 2.47 -7.40
C ASN A 130 8.96 3.19 -7.12
N PRO A 131 8.99 4.54 -7.01
CA PRO A 131 10.24 5.28 -6.79
C PRO A 131 10.99 4.86 -5.52
N ILE A 132 10.27 4.34 -4.51
CA ILE A 132 10.88 3.87 -3.26
C ILE A 132 11.86 2.72 -3.48
N GLU A 133 11.68 1.90 -4.53
CA GLU A 133 12.58 0.77 -4.83
C GLU A 133 13.97 1.27 -5.24
N LEU A 134 14.03 2.36 -6.01
CA LEU A 134 15.30 3.00 -6.41
C LEU A 134 16.02 3.64 -5.21
N ILE A 135 15.25 4.22 -4.29
CA ILE A 135 15.79 4.78 -3.05
C ILE A 135 16.29 3.65 -2.14
N TRP A 136 15.51 2.59 -1.97
CA TRP A 136 15.91 1.42 -1.20
C TRP A 136 17.14 0.72 -1.76
N ALA A 137 17.31 0.67 -3.08
CA ALA A 137 18.54 0.15 -3.69
C ALA A 137 19.78 0.96 -3.26
N GLN A 138 19.68 2.29 -3.21
CA GLN A 138 20.76 3.16 -2.75
C GLN A 138 21.05 2.95 -1.26
N VAL A 139 20.01 2.94 -0.42
CA VAL A 139 20.13 2.72 1.03
C VAL A 139 20.77 1.36 1.33
N LYS A 140 20.28 0.28 0.69
CA LYS A 140 20.85 -1.07 0.83
C LYS A 140 22.32 -1.11 0.39
N GLY A 141 22.65 -0.44 -0.71
CA GLY A 141 24.04 -0.38 -1.21
C GLY A 141 24.97 0.41 -0.30
N GLU A 142 24.47 1.41 0.44
CA GLU A 142 25.23 2.14 1.44
C GLU A 142 25.46 1.32 2.71
N VAL A 143 24.41 0.67 3.23
CA VAL A 143 24.54 -0.23 4.37
C VAL A 143 25.50 -1.37 4.06
N ALA A 144 25.36 -2.02 2.90
CA ALA A 144 26.23 -3.14 2.51
C ALA A 144 27.71 -2.78 2.38
N ARG A 145 28.04 -1.57 1.92
CA ARG A 145 29.44 -1.11 1.79
C ARG A 145 30.09 -0.78 3.14
N ASN A 146 29.28 -0.36 4.11
CA ASN A 146 29.77 0.13 5.40
C ASN A 146 29.60 -0.89 6.54
N ASN A 147 28.79 -1.93 6.34
CA ASN A 147 28.58 -3.00 7.30
C ASN A 147 29.84 -3.88 7.40
N LYS A 148 30.55 -3.79 8.53
CA LYS A 148 31.81 -4.50 8.75
C LYS A 148 31.66 -5.64 9.75
N THR A 149 30.78 -5.48 10.74
CA THR A 149 30.63 -6.43 11.85
C THR A 149 29.47 -7.40 11.67
N TYR A 150 28.52 -7.08 10.77
CA TYR A 150 27.26 -7.82 10.57
C TYR A 150 26.37 -7.87 11.82
N GLU A 151 26.64 -7.04 12.82
CA GLU A 151 25.83 -6.88 14.02
C GLU A 151 24.58 -6.04 13.73
N LEU A 152 23.43 -6.46 14.26
CA LEU A 152 22.15 -5.78 14.01
C LEU A 152 22.14 -4.32 14.46
N ASN A 153 22.85 -4.00 15.55
CA ASN A 153 22.97 -2.63 16.03
C ASN A 153 23.72 -1.74 15.03
N GLU A 154 24.82 -2.23 14.45
CA GLU A 154 25.56 -1.50 13.41
C GLU A 154 24.70 -1.33 12.15
N VAL A 155 24.00 -2.39 11.73
CA VAL A 155 23.08 -2.34 10.58
C VAL A 155 21.99 -1.29 10.80
N LYS A 156 21.43 -1.20 12.01
CA LYS A 156 20.41 -0.22 12.38
C LYS A 156 20.93 1.21 12.29
N GLU A 157 22.13 1.47 12.82
CA GLU A 157 22.78 2.78 12.76
C GLU A 157 23.09 3.17 11.31
N LEU A 158 23.68 2.26 10.53
CA LEU A 158 23.99 2.48 9.12
C LEU A 158 22.73 2.74 8.29
N LEU A 159 21.62 2.05 8.60
CA LEU A 159 20.34 2.26 7.93
C LEU A 159 19.80 3.68 8.20
N ILE A 160 19.82 4.14 9.45
CA ILE A 160 19.38 5.49 9.80
C ILE A 160 20.26 6.53 9.09
N GLN A 161 21.57 6.35 9.09
CA GLN A 161 22.50 7.25 8.39
C GLN A 161 22.25 7.27 6.88
N ALA A 162 22.09 6.11 6.26
CA ALA A 162 21.84 6.00 4.83
C ALA A 162 20.52 6.68 4.42
N ILE A 163 19.48 6.58 5.25
CA ILE A 163 18.20 7.28 5.04
C ILE A 163 18.39 8.81 5.13
N LEU A 164 19.14 9.30 6.13
CA LEU A 164 19.45 10.73 6.28
C LEU A 164 20.29 11.27 5.12
N HIS A 165 21.10 10.44 4.47
CA HIS A 165 21.87 10.80 3.28
C HIS A 165 21.05 10.83 1.98
N VAL A 166 19.77 10.43 2.01
CA VAL A 166 18.86 10.60 0.88
C VAL A 166 18.35 12.03 0.86
N THR A 167 18.98 12.85 0.01
CA THR A 167 18.61 14.25 -0.15
C THR A 167 17.37 14.42 -1.04
N PRO A 168 16.65 15.56 -0.95
CA PRO A 168 15.55 15.89 -1.85
C PRO A 168 15.93 15.75 -3.34
N GLU A 169 17.15 16.12 -3.72
CA GLU A 169 17.60 16.03 -5.11
C GLU A 169 17.76 14.58 -5.58
N LYS A 170 18.23 13.67 -4.71
CA LYS A 170 18.28 12.24 -5.02
C LYS A 170 16.86 11.68 -5.18
N TRP A 171 15.96 12.11 -4.30
CA TRP A 171 14.57 11.70 -4.33
C TRP A 171 13.87 12.15 -5.62
N ALA A 172 13.99 13.42 -5.98
CA ALA A 172 13.45 13.99 -7.20
C ALA A 172 13.98 13.26 -8.46
N LYS A 173 15.29 12.97 -8.53
CA LYS A 173 15.86 12.19 -9.64
C LYS A 173 15.26 10.80 -9.78
N CYS A 174 14.95 10.13 -8.67
CA CYS A 174 14.27 8.83 -8.72
C CYS A 174 12.83 8.97 -9.25
N ILE A 175 12.10 10.01 -8.83
CA ILE A 175 10.76 10.29 -9.38
C ILE A 175 10.86 10.59 -10.88
N ASP A 176 11.77 11.46 -11.30
CA ASP A 176 11.97 11.83 -12.70
C ASP A 176 12.33 10.62 -13.57
N HIS A 177 13.17 9.71 -13.06
CA HIS A 177 13.51 8.48 -13.76
C HIS A 177 12.26 7.63 -14.05
N ILE A 178 11.35 7.54 -13.08
CA ILE A 178 10.12 6.76 -13.21
C ILE A 178 9.13 7.46 -14.14
N VAL A 179 8.95 8.77 -14.01
CA VAL A 179 7.99 9.54 -14.81
C VAL A 179 8.47 9.70 -16.25
N CYS A 180 9.70 10.18 -16.45
CA CYS A 180 10.26 10.41 -17.78
C CYS A 180 10.71 9.12 -18.46
N GLY A 181 11.34 8.19 -17.72
CA GLY A 181 11.80 6.92 -18.27
C GLY A 181 10.66 6.07 -18.81
N ASN A 182 9.55 5.97 -18.07
CA ASN A 182 8.40 5.17 -18.51
C ASN A 182 7.55 5.84 -19.58
N LEU A 183 7.51 7.17 -19.67
CA LEU A 183 6.92 7.84 -20.85
C LEU A 183 7.67 7.47 -22.14
N THR A 184 8.96 7.17 -22.09
CA THR A 184 9.70 6.64 -23.26
C THR A 184 9.39 5.17 -23.59
N PHE A 185 8.97 4.36 -22.61
CA PHE A 185 8.65 2.93 -22.80
C PHE A 185 7.17 2.67 -23.11
N ILE A 186 6.24 3.48 -22.60
CA ILE A 186 4.79 3.34 -22.84
C ILE A 186 4.39 3.66 -24.30
N TRP A 187 5.30 4.25 -25.09
CA TRP A 187 5.11 4.51 -26.54
C TRP A 187 5.96 3.62 -27.46
N LYS A 188 6.45 2.47 -26.97
CA LYS A 188 7.07 1.46 -27.84
C LYS A 188 6.37 0.11 -27.67
N PHE A 189 5.27 -0.01 -28.43
CA PHE A 189 4.51 -1.20 -28.85
C PHE A 189 4.28 -2.34 -27.85
#